data_AF-A0A967IHA9-F1
#
_entry.id   AF-A0A967IHA9-F1
#
_cell.length_a   1.000
_cell.length_b   1.000
_cell.length_c   1.000
_cell.angle_alpha   90.00
_cell.angle_beta   90.00
_cell.angle_gamma   90.00
#
_symmetry.space_group_name_H-M   'P 1'
#
loop_
_entity.id
_entity.type
_entity.pdbx_description
1 polymer ?
#
loop_
_entity_poly.entity_id
_entity_poly.type
_entity_poly.pdbx_seq_one_letter_code
_entity_poly.pdbx_strand_id
1 'polypeptide(L)' 'QGHCDERGSDSYNLALGEKRARAAHDYLVSLGISPERLSIISYGEERPLVQQSTENAWAKNRRAEFVVR' A
#
# COMPACT_ATOMS: atom_id res chain seq x y z
N GLN A 1 -0.28 2.51 -4.78
CA GLN A 1 -0.25 3.11 -3.42
C GLN A 1 -0.34 1.99 -2.40
N GLY A 2 0.46 2.02 -1.33
CA GLY A 2 0.50 0.98 -0.30
C GLY A 2 -0.08 1.46 1.03
N HIS A 3 -0.88 0.60 1.67
CA HIS A 3 -1.59 0.90 2.91
C HIS A 3 -1.42 -0.22 3.95
N CYS A 4 -1.49 0.17 5.22
CA CYS A 4 -1.39 -0.68 6.39
C CYS A 4 -2.59 -0.47 7.32
N ASP A 5 -2.78 -1.40 8.25
CA ASP A 5 -3.64 -1.15 9.40
C ASP A 5 -2.88 -0.35 10.46
N GLU A 6 -3.59 0.14 11.48
CA GLU A 6 -3.09 1.06 12.52
C GLU A 6 -2.14 0.40 13.54
N ARG A 7 -1.79 -0.89 13.37
CA ARG A 7 -0.96 -1.60 14.34
C ARG A 7 0.50 -1.47 13.96
N GLY A 8 1.32 -0.99 14.88
CA GLY A 8 2.75 -0.77 14.68
C GLY A 8 3.13 0.69 14.89
N SER A 9 4.36 1.07 14.57
CA SER A 9 4.74 2.48 14.51
C SER A 9 4.47 3.04 13.11
N ASP A 10 4.20 4.34 13.02
CA ASP A 10 3.97 5.05 11.75
C ASP A 10 5.13 4.80 10.77
N SER A 11 6.36 4.89 11.26
CA SER A 11 7.58 4.64 10.48
C SER A 11 7.66 3.21 9.94
N TYR A 12 7.25 2.23 10.74
CA TYR A 12 7.18 0.84 10.34
C TYR A 12 6.10 0.65 9.26
N ASN A 13 4.92 1.21 9.48
CA ASN A 13 3.80 1.09 8.56
C ASN A 13 4.06 1.81 7.23
N LEU A 14 4.76 2.94 7.25
CA LEU A 14 5.20 3.62 6.04
C LEU A 14 6.16 2.75 5.22
N ALA A 15 7.18 2.17 5.86
CA ALA A 15 8.12 1.25 5.20
C ALA A 15 7.45 -0.03 4.70
N LEU A 16 6.51 -0.59 5.46
CA LEU A 16 5.74 -1.77 5.08
C LEU A 16 4.83 -1.50 3.87
N GLY A 17 4.13 -0.36 3.88
CA GLY A 17 3.31 0.07 2.75
C GLY A 17 4.15 0.29 1.49
N GLU A 18 5.36 0.84 1.62
CA GLU A 18 6.27 1.01 0.48
C GLU A 18 6.70 -0.34 -0.08
N LYS A 19 7.08 -1.30 0.78
CA LYS A 19 7.44 -2.67 0.36
C LYS A 19 6.29 -3.35 -0.39
N ARG A 20 5.05 -3.22 0.09
CA ARG A 20 3.86 -3.76 -0.59
C ARG A 20 3.64 -3.14 -1.96
N ALA A 21 3.69 -1.80 -2.05
CA ALA A 21 3.51 -1.09 -3.30
C ALA A 21 4.63 -1.40 -4.31
N ARG A 22 5.87 -1.56 -3.83
CA ARG A 22 7.03 -1.97 -4.63
C ARG A 22 6.89 -3.38 -5.18
N ALA A 23 6.44 -4.34 -4.37
CA ALA A 23 6.19 -5.71 -4.85
C ALA A 23 5.17 -5.75 -6.00
N ALA A 24 4.09 -4.96 -5.91
CA ALA A 24 3.11 -4.84 -6.98
C ALA A 24 3.67 -4.13 -8.22
N HIS A 25 4.46 -3.07 -8.02
CA HIS A 25 5.18 -2.38 -9.10
C HIS A 25 6.10 -3.34 -9.86
N ASP A 26 6.97 -4.06 -9.16
CA ASP A 26 7.96 -4.95 -9.76
C ASP A 26 7.28 -6.10 -10.51
N TYR A 27 6.15 -6.58 -9.99
CA TYR A 27 5.32 -7.56 -10.70
C TYR A 27 4.80 -7.00 -12.03
N LEU A 28 4.24 -5.78 -12.05
CA LEU A 28 3.78 -5.16 -13.30
C LEU A 28 4.91 -4.88 -14.29
N VAL A 29 6.08 -4.47 -13.81
CA VAL A 29 7.28 -4.30 -14.64
C VAL A 29 7.70 -5.62 -15.26
N SER A 30 7.66 -6.72 -14.49
CA SER A 30 7.98 -8.07 -15.01
C SER A 30 6.99 -8.55 -16.09
N LEU A 31 5.77 -8.01 -16.11
CA LEU A 31 4.78 -8.24 -17.17
C LEU A 31 4.98 -7.32 -18.40
N GLY A 32 6.00 -6.47 -18.40
CA GLY A 32 6.38 -5.62 -19.53
C GLY A 32 5.84 -4.20 -19.49
N ILE A 33 5.23 -3.77 -18.38
CA ILE A 33 4.83 -2.36 -18.22
C ILE A 33 6.10 -1.53 -17.96
N SER A 34 6.30 -0.48 -18.75
CA SER A 34 7.43 0.44 -18.56
C SER A 34 7.40 1.07 -17.16
N PRO A 35 8.49 1.00 -16.37
CA PRO A 35 8.56 1.55 -15.02
C PRO A 35 8.22 3.03 -14.95
N GLU A 36 8.53 3.79 -16.01
CA GLU A 36 8.28 5.23 -16.12
C GLU A 36 6.78 5.58 -16.06
N ARG A 37 5.91 4.61 -16.34
CA ARG A 37 4.45 4.77 -16.25
C ARG A 37 3.90 4.54 -14.84
N LEU A 38 4.73 4.06 -13.92
CA LEU A 38 4.32 3.63 -12.59
C LEU A 38 4.95 4.53 -11.53
N SER A 39 4.19 4.81 -10.47
CA SER A 39 4.70 5.52 -9.29
C SER A 39 4.36 4.76 -8.03
N ILE A 40 5.32 4.68 -7.12
CA ILE A 40 5.18 4.05 -5.82
C ILE A 40 4.95 5.15 -4.80
N ILE A 41 3.86 5.04 -4.04
CA ILE A 41 3.54 5.91 -2.90
C ILE A 41 3.10 4.99 -1.77
N SER A 42 3.59 5.24 -0.57
CA SER A 42 3.13 4.60 0.66
C SER A 42 2.41 5.63 1.53
N TYR A 43 1.27 5.26 2.07
CA TYR A 43 0.58 6.05 3.10
C TYR A 43 0.66 5.40 4.49
N GLY A 44 1.29 4.24 4.61
CA GLY A 44 1.24 3.45 5.84
C GLY A 44 -0.20 3.33 6.35
N GLU A 45 -0.43 3.72 7.59
CA GLU A 45 -1.74 3.74 8.24
C GLU A 45 -2.52 5.06 8.09
N GLU A 46 -1.93 6.11 7.50
CA GLU A 46 -2.49 7.47 7.48
C GLU A 46 -3.77 7.61 6.65
N ARG A 47 -4.03 6.67 5.75
CA ARG A 47 -5.22 6.65 4.88
C ARG A 47 -6.00 5.33 5.00
N PRO A 48 -6.68 5.10 6.14
CA PRO A 48 -7.49 3.91 6.32
C PRO A 48 -8.70 3.95 5.38
N LEU A 49 -9.06 2.79 4.82
CA LEU A 49 -10.30 2.64 4.05
C LEU A 49 -11.50 2.54 4.99
N VAL A 50 -11.31 1.88 6.14
CA VAL A 50 -12.32 1.74 7.19
C VAL A 50 -11.72 2.24 8.50
N GLN A 51 -12.34 3.27 9.08
CA GLN A 51 -11.94 3.86 10.37
C GLN A 51 -12.54 3.07 11.55
N GLN A 52 -12.09 1.83 11.73
CA GLN A 52 -12.48 0.99 12.86
C GLN A 52 -11.32 0.09 13.28
N SER A 53 -11.25 -0.22 14.57
CA SER A 53 -10.22 -1.08 15.17
C SER A 53 -10.72 -2.52 15.34
N THR A 54 -11.08 -3.16 14.23
CA THR A 54 -11.54 -4.56 14.19
C THR A 54 -10.77 -5.36 13.15
N GLU A 55 -10.66 -6.68 13.33
CA GLU A 55 -9.94 -7.53 12.36
C GLU A 55 -10.49 -7.41 10.93
N ASN A 56 -11.80 -7.23 10.78
CA ASN A 56 -12.42 -7.01 9.47
C ASN A 56 -11.97 -5.67 8.84
N ALA A 57 -11.90 -4.60 9.65
CA ALA A 57 -11.42 -3.30 9.17
C ALA A 57 -9.91 -3.34 8.86
N TRP A 58 -9.10 -3.95 9.72
CA TRP A 58 -7.67 -4.11 9.49
C TRP A 58 -7.39 -4.92 8.22
N ALA A 59 -8.14 -6.00 7.96
CA ALA A 59 -8.02 -6.78 6.73
C ALA A 59 -8.26 -5.93 5.47
N LYS A 60 -9.23 -5.00 5.51
CA LYS A 60 -9.50 -4.06 4.41
C LYS A 60 -8.43 -2.98 4.28
N ASN A 61 -7.84 -2.54 5.40
CA ASN A 61 -6.82 -1.49 5.41
C ASN A 61 -5.45 -1.99 4.93
N ARG A 62 -5.11 -3.28 5.14
CA ARG A 62 -3.90 -3.91 4.60
C ARG A 62 -4.02 -4.18 3.09
N ARG A 63 -3.80 -3.16 2.25
CA ARG A 63 -3.99 -3.27 0.79
C ARG A 63 -2.91 -2.55 -0.02
N ALA A 64 -2.79 -2.95 -1.29
CA ALA A 64 -2.13 -2.18 -2.33
C ALA A 64 -3.18 -1.77 -3.37
N GLU A 65 -3.18 -0.50 -3.76
CA GLU A 65 -4.21 0.09 -4.61
C GLU A 65 -3.58 0.76 -5.84
N PHE A 66 -4.17 0.54 -7.02
CA PHE A 66 -3.78 1.22 -8.26
C PHE A 66 -4.70 2.40 -8.51
N VAL A 67 -4.12 3.57 -8.75
CA VAL A 67 -4.86 4.80 -9.07
C VAL A 67 -4.38 5.28 -10.42
N VAL A 68 -5.30 5.36 -11.39
CA VAL A 68 -5.04 5.90 -12.72
C VAL A 68 -5.42 7.38 -12.72
N ARG A 69 -4.57 8.23 -13.30
CA ARG A 69 -4.84 9.66 -13.51
C ARG A 69 -5.07 9.94 -14.98
#